data_AF-A0A921LS35-F1
#
_entry.id   AF-A0A921LS35-F1
#
_cell.length_a   1.000
_cell.length_b   1.000
_cell.length_c   1.000
_cell.angle_alpha   90.00
_cell.angle_beta   90.00
_cell.angle_gamma   90.00
#
_symmetry.space_group_name_H-M   'P 1'
#
loop_
_entity.id
_entity.type
_entity.pdbx_description
1 polymer ?
#
loop_
_entity_poly.entity_id
_entity_poly.type
_entity_poly.pdbx_seq_one_letter_code
_entity_poly.pdbx_strand_id
1 'polypeptide(L)'
;MDMVLAGRTAFQFHRIPPQVAMLVNEELDVTSALGPRMLARRQSYFHYLTTPLEILVFERRARHASKGIHRTLWTGELPVGSVWDIDAYLKVASPAFTLFLLAQRVSIIQLVMAMYELTGRFTVFAADSKHMEYLEHAGALSDASWRLAPGRSGQSTLWMRPPLVTIEDLWDICEKTRGRRGHKVFERALKEV
;
A
#
# COMPACT_ATOMS: atom_id res chain seq x y z
N MET A 1 -17.83 9.18 3.43
CA MET A 1 -17.22 8.63 2.20
C MET A 1 -16.04 7.81 2.67
N ASP A 2 -16.09 6.50 2.47
CA ASP A 2 -15.02 5.62 2.94
C ASP A 2 -13.73 5.95 2.18
N MET A 3 -12.66 6.24 2.92
CA MET A 3 -11.38 6.56 2.33
C MET A 3 -10.72 5.27 1.85
N VAL A 4 -10.43 5.19 0.55
CA VAL A 4 -9.68 4.07 -0.03
C VAL A 4 -8.25 4.53 -0.29
N LEU A 5 -7.27 4.07 0.50
CA LEU A 5 -5.85 4.25 0.21
C LEU A 5 -5.51 3.60 -1.13
N ALA A 6 -4.73 4.28 -1.96
CA ALA A 6 -4.47 3.87 -3.34
C ALA A 6 -3.00 4.09 -3.75
N GLY A 7 -2.63 3.49 -4.89
CA GLY A 7 -1.33 3.66 -5.54
C GLY A 7 -0.14 3.53 -4.59
N ARG A 8 0.70 4.57 -4.49
CA ARG A 8 1.92 4.49 -3.67
C ARG A 8 1.62 4.33 -2.18
N THR A 9 0.56 4.94 -1.68
CA THR A 9 0.18 4.86 -0.27
C THR A 9 -0.35 3.47 0.08
N ALA A 10 -1.19 2.88 -0.77
CA ALA A 10 -1.60 1.48 -0.60
C ALA A 10 -0.41 0.52 -0.64
N PHE A 11 0.55 0.75 -1.54
CA PHE A 11 1.75 -0.07 -1.63
C PHE A 11 2.61 0.00 -0.36
N GLN A 12 2.79 1.20 0.21
CA GLN A 12 3.46 1.36 1.50
C GLN A 12 2.69 0.67 2.63
N PHE A 13 1.37 0.77 2.63
CA PHE A 13 0.51 0.12 3.61
C PHE A 13 0.66 -1.40 3.59
N HIS A 14 0.65 -2.03 2.41
CA HIS A 14 0.85 -3.48 2.23
C HIS A 14 2.22 -3.98 2.71
N ARG A 15 3.19 -3.09 2.90
CA ARG A 15 4.52 -3.44 3.42
C ARG A 15 4.59 -3.45 4.95
N ILE A 16 3.60 -2.87 5.65
CA ILE A 16 3.60 -2.75 7.11
C ILE A 16 3.29 -4.12 7.72
N PRO A 17 4.17 -4.70 8.55
CA PRO A 17 3.86 -5.91 9.29
C PRO A 17 2.64 -5.70 10.19
N PRO A 18 1.69 -6.66 10.28
CA PRO A 18 0.48 -6.51 11.10
C PRO A 18 0.77 -6.14 12.55
N GLN A 19 1.79 -6.77 13.15
CA GLN A 19 2.24 -6.46 14.51
C GLN A 19 2.78 -5.04 14.68
N VAL A 20 3.36 -4.43 13.64
CA VAL A 20 3.73 -3.01 13.65
C VAL A 20 2.48 -2.14 13.51
N ALA A 21 1.56 -2.51 12.61
CA ALA A 21 0.32 -1.77 12.39
C ALA A 21 -0.52 -1.65 13.68
N MET A 22 -0.54 -2.71 14.51
CA MET A 22 -1.23 -2.72 15.81
C MET A 22 -0.68 -1.69 16.82
N LEU A 23 0.57 -1.27 16.69
CA LEU A 23 1.18 -0.27 17.58
C LEU A 23 0.82 1.16 17.17
N VAL A 24 0.29 1.32 15.96
CA VAL A 24 -0.06 2.62 15.44
C VAL A 24 -1.49 2.97 15.83
N ASN A 25 -1.64 3.94 16.72
CA ASN A 25 -2.93 4.42 17.21
C ASN A 25 -3.19 5.85 16.75
N GLU A 26 -3.41 6.05 15.45
CA GLU A 26 -3.66 7.37 14.87
C GLU A 26 -4.90 7.33 13.99
N GLU A 27 -5.94 8.09 14.33
CA GLU A 27 -7.12 8.21 13.46
C GLU A 27 -6.82 9.03 12.20
N LEU A 28 -7.36 8.59 11.06
CA LEU A 28 -7.17 9.26 9.77
C LEU A 28 -8.33 10.21 9.48
N ASP A 29 -8.21 11.47 9.90
CA ASP A 29 -9.18 12.48 9.47
C ASP A 29 -8.81 13.00 8.06
N VAL A 30 -9.52 12.50 7.06
CA VAL A 30 -9.48 13.05 5.68
C VAL A 30 -10.80 13.65 5.22
N THR A 31 -11.85 13.46 6.02
CA THR A 31 -13.19 13.91 5.70
C THR A 31 -13.41 15.36 6.09
N SER A 32 -12.72 15.85 7.13
CA SER A 32 -12.80 17.26 7.51
C SER A 32 -11.95 18.14 6.60
N ALA A 33 -12.24 19.44 6.58
CA ALA A 33 -11.41 20.43 5.87
C ALA A 33 -10.04 20.63 6.55
N LEU A 34 -9.91 20.31 7.84
CA LEU A 34 -8.67 20.47 8.61
C LEU A 34 -7.73 19.29 8.43
N GLY A 35 -8.27 18.07 8.32
CA GLY A 35 -7.51 16.82 8.17
C GLY A 35 -6.43 16.86 7.08
N PRO A 36 -6.79 17.13 5.80
CA PRO A 36 -5.83 17.25 4.72
C PRO A 36 -4.79 18.37 4.91
N ARG A 37 -5.12 19.43 5.66
CA ARG A 37 -4.18 20.52 5.98
C ARG A 37 -3.19 20.09 7.05
N MET A 38 -3.62 19.29 8.03
CA MET A 38 -2.74 18.72 9.04
C MET A 38 -1.81 17.67 8.44
N LEU A 39 -2.33 16.80 7.56
CA LEU A 39 -1.52 15.86 6.79
C LEU A 39 -0.44 16.57 5.95
N ALA A 40 -0.77 17.70 5.32
CA ALA A 40 0.18 18.48 4.53
C ALA A 40 1.35 19.06 5.36
N ARG A 41 1.21 19.15 6.69
CA ARG A 41 2.27 19.62 7.59
C ARG A 41 3.12 18.48 8.16
N ARG A 42 2.73 17.22 7.91
CA ARG A 42 3.41 16.02 8.41
C ARG A 42 4.28 15.43 7.33
N GLN A 43 5.44 14.91 7.73
CA GLN A 43 6.33 14.18 6.82
C GLN A 43 5.83 12.75 6.55
N SER A 44 5.19 12.13 7.54
CA SER A 44 4.55 10.82 7.42
C SER A 44 3.27 10.74 8.24
N TYR A 45 2.37 9.87 7.80
CA TYR A 45 1.17 9.44 8.51
C TYR A 45 1.37 7.98 8.96
N PHE A 46 0.86 7.60 10.14
CA PHE A 46 1.23 6.32 10.77
C PHE A 46 2.75 6.15 10.98
N HIS A 47 3.54 7.23 10.99
CA HIS A 47 5.01 7.22 10.86
C HIS A 47 5.56 6.63 9.55
N TYR A 48 4.80 5.81 8.81
CA TYR A 48 5.28 4.97 7.71
C TYR A 48 4.75 5.34 6.32
N LEU A 49 3.58 5.99 6.23
CA LEU A 49 2.99 6.39 4.97
C LEU A 49 3.48 7.78 4.57
N THR A 50 4.09 7.90 3.40
CA THR A 50 4.64 9.18 2.94
C THR A 50 3.51 10.11 2.49
N THR A 51 3.58 11.39 2.89
CA THR A 51 2.65 12.42 2.41
C THR A 51 3.14 13.04 1.09
N PRO A 52 2.24 13.49 0.19
CA PRO A 52 0.78 13.40 0.29
C PRO A 52 0.26 11.96 0.20
N LEU A 53 -0.77 11.65 0.97
CA LEU A 53 -1.44 10.35 0.90
C LEU A 53 -2.21 10.25 -0.41
N GLU A 54 -2.11 9.12 -1.08
CA GLU A 54 -2.87 8.83 -2.27
C GLU A 54 -4.16 8.08 -1.92
N ILE A 55 -5.29 8.59 -2.44
CA ILE A 55 -6.60 7.96 -2.30
C ILE A 55 -7.32 7.77 -3.62
N LEU A 56 -8.22 6.79 -3.65
CA LEU A 56 -9.15 6.58 -4.75
C LEU A 56 -10.39 7.48 -4.59
N VAL A 57 -10.82 8.08 -5.69
CA VAL A 57 -12.10 8.80 -5.78
C VAL A 57 -12.86 8.32 -7.00
N PHE A 58 -14.19 8.32 -6.94
CA PHE A 58 -15.05 7.77 -8.00
C PHE A 58 -15.78 8.84 -8.82
N GLU A 59 -15.80 10.07 -8.32
CA GLU A 59 -16.49 11.17 -8.96
C GLU A 59 -15.50 12.26 -9.38
N ARG A 60 -15.71 12.84 -10.56
CA ARG A 60 -14.82 13.87 -11.09
C ARG A 60 -14.77 15.12 -10.18
N ARG A 61 -15.88 15.48 -9.55
CA ARG A 61 -15.97 16.59 -8.58
C ARG A 61 -15.11 16.36 -7.33
N ALA A 62 -14.88 15.11 -6.95
CA ALA A 62 -14.04 14.77 -5.81
C ALA A 62 -12.54 14.92 -6.12
N ARG A 63 -12.13 15.02 -7.41
CA ARG A 63 -10.73 15.19 -7.83
C ARG A 63 -10.27 16.65 -7.71
N HIS A 64 -10.29 17.20 -6.50
CA HIS A 64 -9.79 18.54 -6.18
C HIS A 64 -8.36 18.50 -5.65
N ALA A 65 -7.64 19.62 -5.80
CA ALA A 65 -6.28 19.78 -5.33
C ALA A 65 -6.21 19.85 -3.80
N SER A 66 -5.28 19.11 -3.20
CA SER A 66 -4.92 19.25 -1.79
C SER A 66 -3.43 18.94 -1.61
N LYS A 67 -2.75 19.70 -0.76
CA LYS A 67 -1.31 19.51 -0.52
C LYS A 67 -0.99 18.20 0.22
N GLY A 68 -1.90 17.72 1.07
CA GLY A 68 -1.70 16.51 1.89
C GLY A 68 -2.32 15.25 1.29
N ILE A 69 -3.09 15.37 0.20
CA ILE A 69 -3.82 14.27 -0.41
C ILE A 69 -3.75 14.36 -1.93
N HIS A 70 -3.19 13.32 -2.55
CA HIS A 70 -3.27 13.06 -3.97
C HIS A 70 -4.51 12.19 -4.28
N ARG A 71 -5.34 12.61 -5.25
CA ARG A 71 -6.60 11.94 -5.56
C ARG A 71 -6.54 11.28 -6.93
N THR A 72 -6.60 9.96 -6.94
CA THR A 72 -6.66 9.14 -8.15
C THR A 72 -8.11 8.87 -8.49
N LEU A 73 -8.56 9.39 -9.63
CA LEU A 73 -9.92 9.15 -10.11
C LEU A 73 -10.01 7.79 -10.80
N TRP A 74 -10.91 6.95 -10.33
CA TRP A 74 -11.40 5.77 -11.05
C TRP A 74 -12.80 6.06 -11.59
N THR A 75 -13.03 5.81 -12.88
CA THR A 75 -14.35 6.00 -13.50
C THR A 75 -14.92 4.65 -13.94
N GLY A 76 -16.24 4.49 -13.81
CA GLY A 76 -16.92 3.23 -14.12
C GLY A 76 -16.77 2.21 -12.98
N GLU A 77 -17.21 0.99 -13.25
CA GLU A 77 -17.21 -0.07 -12.25
C GLU A 77 -15.78 -0.47 -11.84
N LEU A 78 -15.61 -0.74 -10.55
CA LEU A 78 -14.39 -1.31 -10.01
C LEU A 78 -14.36 -2.82 -10.29
N PRO A 79 -13.21 -3.37 -10.68
CA PRO A 79 -13.05 -4.82 -10.69
C PRO A 79 -13.36 -5.40 -9.31
N VAL A 80 -14.10 -6.51 -9.28
CA VAL A 80 -14.43 -7.20 -8.03
C VAL A 80 -13.14 -7.56 -7.27
N GLY A 81 -13.11 -7.29 -5.96
CA GLY A 81 -11.92 -7.53 -5.12
C GLY A 81 -10.84 -6.46 -5.19
N SER A 82 -11.10 -5.30 -5.83
CA SER A 82 -10.12 -4.20 -5.93
C SER A 82 -9.86 -3.45 -4.63
N VAL A 83 -10.72 -3.61 -3.62
CA VAL A 83 -10.66 -2.89 -2.34
C VAL A 83 -10.81 -3.89 -1.20
N TRP A 84 -9.97 -3.75 -0.19
CA TRP A 84 -10.01 -4.49 1.06
C TRP A 84 -10.45 -3.56 2.18
N ASP A 85 -11.41 -4.02 2.98
CA ASP A 85 -11.80 -3.36 4.23
C ASP A 85 -10.79 -3.76 5.32
N ILE A 86 -10.09 -2.78 5.89
CA ILE A 86 -9.10 -3.00 6.95
C ILE A 86 -9.76 -2.87 8.32
N ASP A 87 -10.52 -1.79 8.49
CA ASP A 87 -11.33 -1.53 9.67
C ASP A 87 -12.61 -0.74 9.28
N ALA A 88 -13.34 -0.23 10.27
CA ALA A 88 -14.61 0.48 10.04
C ALA A 88 -14.47 1.78 9.22
N TYR A 89 -13.28 2.38 9.17
CA TYR A 89 -13.04 3.70 8.57
C TYR A 89 -11.94 3.70 7.51
N LEU A 90 -11.14 2.64 7.43
CA LEU A 90 -10.02 2.49 6.53
C LEU A 90 -10.23 1.38 5.52
N LYS A 91 -10.16 1.77 4.24
CA LYS A 91 -10.12 0.84 3.11
C LYS A 91 -8.81 1.02 2.36
N VAL A 92 -8.33 -0.04 1.73
CA VAL A 92 -7.12 -0.01 0.91
C VAL A 92 -7.37 -0.71 -0.42
N ALA A 93 -6.77 -0.21 -1.50
CA ALA A 93 -6.72 -0.95 -2.76
C ALA A 93 -6.05 -2.32 -2.52
N SER A 94 -6.62 -3.40 -3.05
CA SER A 94 -6.01 -4.73 -2.92
C SER A 94 -4.61 -4.76 -3.53
N PRO A 95 -3.73 -5.72 -3.17
CA PRO A 95 -2.36 -5.77 -3.69
C PRO A 95 -2.29 -5.81 -5.22
N ALA A 96 -3.13 -6.64 -5.86
CA ALA A 96 -3.26 -6.69 -7.32
C ALA A 96 -3.64 -5.32 -7.92
N PHE A 97 -4.69 -4.70 -7.37
CA PHE A 97 -5.16 -3.41 -7.87
C PHE A 97 -4.18 -2.27 -7.58
N THR A 98 -3.47 -2.34 -6.46
CA THR A 98 -2.39 -1.41 -6.09
C THR A 98 -1.28 -1.42 -7.14
N LEU A 99 -0.80 -2.60 -7.53
CA LEU A 99 0.21 -2.74 -8.59
C LEU A 99 -0.31 -2.19 -9.92
N PHE A 100 -1.58 -2.43 -10.25
CA PHE A 100 -2.19 -1.85 -11.44
C PHE A 100 -2.20 -0.32 -11.42
N LEU A 101 -2.58 0.29 -10.29
CA LEU A 101 -2.55 1.75 -10.12
C LEU A 101 -1.13 2.31 -10.21
N LEU A 102 -0.12 1.60 -9.69
CA LEU A 102 1.29 1.99 -9.79
C LEU A 102 1.80 2.03 -11.23
N ALA A 103 1.32 1.12 -12.10
CA ALA A 103 1.73 1.05 -13.51
C ALA A 103 1.52 2.35 -14.30
N GLN A 104 0.70 3.27 -13.79
CA GLN A 104 0.47 4.58 -14.40
C GLN A 104 1.56 5.61 -14.07
N ARG A 105 2.45 5.33 -13.12
CA ARG A 105 3.37 6.32 -12.52
C ARG A 105 4.80 5.87 -12.34
N VAL A 106 5.05 4.57 -12.22
CA VAL A 106 6.40 4.03 -11.99
C VAL A 106 6.99 3.44 -13.27
N SER A 107 8.31 3.27 -13.32
CA SER A 107 8.96 2.59 -14.44
C SER A 107 8.61 1.09 -14.45
N ILE A 108 8.78 0.43 -15.60
CA ILE A 108 8.57 -1.03 -15.70
C ILE A 108 9.44 -1.76 -14.67
N ILE A 109 10.71 -1.39 -14.51
CA ILE A 109 11.63 -2.02 -13.54
C ILE A 109 11.10 -1.88 -12.12
N GLN A 110 10.63 -0.69 -11.74
CA GLN A 110 10.04 -0.46 -10.41
C GLN A 110 8.76 -1.26 -10.21
N LEU A 111 7.94 -1.40 -11.25
CA LEU A 111 6.71 -2.19 -11.18
C LEU A 111 7.02 -3.69 -11.04
N VAL A 112 7.99 -4.21 -11.80
CA VAL A 112 8.45 -5.61 -11.71
C VAL A 112 8.97 -5.90 -10.30
N MET A 113 9.80 -5.04 -9.73
CA MET A 113 10.27 -5.19 -8.33
C MET A 113 9.10 -5.18 -7.33
N ALA A 114 8.11 -4.30 -7.51
CA ALA A 114 6.93 -4.27 -6.66
C ALA A 114 6.08 -5.55 -6.81
N MET A 115 5.93 -6.07 -8.02
CA MET A 115 5.25 -7.33 -8.29
C MET A 115 5.95 -8.49 -7.56
N TYR A 116 7.27 -8.65 -7.74
CA TYR A 116 8.07 -9.66 -7.04
C TYR A 116 7.93 -9.59 -5.53
N GLU A 117 7.83 -8.39 -4.97
CA GLU A 117 7.64 -8.23 -3.53
C GLU A 117 6.25 -8.66 -3.07
N LEU A 118 5.18 -8.26 -3.78
CA LEU A 118 3.82 -8.62 -3.36
C LEU A 118 3.47 -10.09 -3.64
N THR A 119 3.99 -10.68 -4.72
CA THR A 119 3.86 -12.12 -5.03
C THR A 119 4.88 -12.99 -4.29
N GLY A 120 5.95 -12.37 -3.80
CA GLY A 120 7.01 -13.05 -3.07
C GLY A 120 6.73 -13.23 -1.59
N ARG A 121 7.72 -13.82 -0.91
CA ARG A 121 7.65 -14.12 0.53
C ARG A 121 8.37 -13.11 1.42
N PHE A 122 8.56 -11.89 0.93
CA PHE A 122 9.30 -10.86 1.65
C PHE A 122 8.68 -9.47 1.46
N THR A 123 9.10 -8.54 2.31
CA THR A 123 8.89 -7.12 2.13
C THR A 123 10.03 -6.33 2.75
N VAL A 124 10.33 -5.18 2.17
CA VAL A 124 11.31 -4.25 2.72
C VAL A 124 10.59 -3.15 3.47
N PHE A 125 10.69 -3.19 4.80
CA PHE A 125 10.02 -2.27 5.71
C PHE A 125 10.93 -1.89 6.88
N ALA A 126 11.23 -0.60 6.98
CA ALA A 126 11.96 -0.01 8.10
C ALA A 126 10.98 0.49 9.16
N ALA A 127 10.84 -0.28 10.24
CA ALA A 127 10.05 0.13 11.38
C ALA A 127 10.79 1.19 12.23
N ASP A 128 10.05 2.10 12.87
CA ASP A 128 10.57 2.99 13.90
C ASP A 128 11.23 2.20 15.03
N SER A 129 12.35 2.70 15.55
CA SER A 129 13.14 2.02 16.59
C SER A 129 12.32 1.71 17.84
N LYS A 130 11.37 2.57 18.22
CA LYS A 130 10.52 2.34 19.41
C LYS A 130 9.56 1.18 19.20
N HIS A 131 9.01 1.05 17.99
CA HIS A 131 8.14 -0.07 17.64
C HIS A 131 8.94 -1.38 17.58
N MET A 132 10.16 -1.34 17.05
CA MET A 132 11.05 -2.52 17.04
C MET A 132 11.39 -2.99 18.45
N GLU A 133 11.78 -2.06 19.33
CA GLU A 133 12.08 -2.36 20.73
C GLU A 133 10.86 -2.98 21.44
N TYR A 134 9.67 -2.42 21.24
CA TYR A 134 8.44 -2.98 21.82
C TYR A 134 8.17 -4.42 21.32
N LEU A 135 8.26 -4.64 20.02
CA LEU A 135 8.02 -5.96 19.42
C LEU A 135 9.05 -7.01 19.88
N GLU A 136 10.30 -6.60 20.09
CA GLU A 136 11.34 -7.46 20.64
C GLU A 136 11.00 -7.90 22.07
N HIS A 137 10.66 -6.94 22.94
CA HIS A 137 10.24 -7.24 24.32
C HIS A 137 8.98 -8.10 24.38
N ALA A 138 8.05 -7.92 23.43
CA ALA A 138 6.83 -8.72 23.33
C ALA A 138 7.05 -10.11 22.68
N GLY A 139 8.25 -10.42 22.18
CA GLY A 139 8.52 -11.66 21.45
C GLY A 139 7.78 -11.77 20.10
N ALA A 140 7.32 -10.65 19.55
CA ALA A 140 6.50 -10.57 18.34
C ALA A 140 7.34 -10.49 17.05
N LEU A 141 8.66 -10.35 17.12
CA LEU A 141 9.51 -10.32 15.92
C LEU A 141 9.56 -11.66 15.16
N SER A 142 9.16 -12.75 15.82
CA SER A 142 9.16 -14.12 15.29
C SER A 142 7.76 -14.69 15.07
N ASP A 143 6.72 -13.85 14.95
CA ASP A 143 5.36 -14.31 14.61
C ASP A 143 5.38 -15.16 13.32
N ALA A 144 4.60 -16.24 13.32
CA ALA A 144 4.58 -17.26 12.28
C ALA A 144 4.21 -16.72 10.90
N SER A 145 3.37 -15.68 10.83
CA SER A 145 2.94 -15.10 9.55
C SER A 145 3.86 -13.99 9.06
N TRP A 146 4.48 -13.22 9.96
CA TRP A 146 5.38 -12.12 9.61
C TRP A 146 6.57 -12.09 10.55
N ARG A 147 7.73 -12.47 10.03
CA ARG A 147 8.97 -12.58 10.82
C ARG A 147 10.03 -11.61 10.32
N LEU A 148 10.72 -10.98 11.25
CA LEU A 148 11.89 -10.18 10.90
C LEU A 148 13.03 -11.12 10.49
N ALA A 149 13.62 -10.90 9.31
CA ALA A 149 14.81 -11.65 8.90
C ALA A 149 16.03 -11.15 9.70
N PRO A 150 16.94 -12.04 10.13
CA PRO A 150 18.11 -11.64 10.89
C PRO A 150 19.02 -10.72 10.06
N GLY A 151 19.38 -9.57 10.61
CA GLY A 151 20.32 -8.62 10.01
C GLY A 151 21.76 -8.88 10.45
N ARG A 152 22.75 -8.40 9.67
CA ARG A 152 24.18 -8.58 9.99
C ARG A 152 24.64 -7.84 11.26
N SER A 153 23.93 -6.80 11.69
CA SER A 153 24.28 -5.93 12.81
C SER A 153 23.15 -5.77 13.85
N GLY A 154 22.18 -6.70 13.86
CA GLY A 154 20.98 -6.60 14.69
C GLY A 154 19.90 -5.66 14.14
N GLN A 155 20.23 -4.81 13.15
CA GLN A 155 19.26 -4.00 12.42
C GLN A 155 18.88 -4.70 11.10
N SER A 156 17.58 -4.91 10.89
CA SER A 156 17.04 -5.48 9.66
C SER A 156 15.81 -4.69 9.23
N THR A 157 15.67 -4.51 7.92
CA THR A 157 14.47 -3.96 7.28
C THR A 157 13.76 -5.02 6.45
N LEU A 158 14.29 -6.25 6.42
CA LEU A 158 13.72 -7.33 5.63
C LEU A 158 12.80 -8.16 6.51
N TRP A 159 11.55 -8.27 6.09
CA TRP A 159 10.55 -9.10 6.74
C TRP A 159 10.16 -10.24 5.79
N MET A 160 9.98 -11.44 6.33
CA MET A 160 9.44 -12.58 5.60
C MET A 160 7.95 -12.72 5.91
N ARG A 161 7.14 -12.98 4.89
CA ARG A 161 5.68 -13.13 4.98
C ARG A 161 5.13 -14.05 3.89
N PRO A 162 3.88 -14.52 3.97
CA PRO A 162 3.17 -15.09 2.81
C PRO A 162 3.05 -14.07 1.66
N PRO A 163 2.93 -14.53 0.39
CA PRO A 163 2.49 -13.69 -0.72
C PRO A 163 1.17 -13.00 -0.39
N LEU A 164 1.03 -11.72 -0.77
CA LEU A 164 -0.25 -11.00 -0.61
C LEU A 164 -1.16 -11.19 -1.82
N VAL A 165 -0.61 -11.67 -2.94
CA VAL A 165 -1.30 -11.86 -4.21
C VAL A 165 -0.57 -12.92 -5.02
N THR A 166 -1.28 -13.70 -5.82
CA THR A 166 -0.66 -14.69 -6.71
C THR A 166 -0.43 -14.12 -8.10
N ILE A 167 0.36 -14.82 -8.93
CA ILE A 167 0.56 -14.42 -10.34
C ILE A 167 -0.76 -14.51 -11.11
N GLU A 168 -1.61 -15.50 -10.79
CA GLU A 168 -2.94 -15.67 -11.37
C GLU A 168 -3.86 -14.48 -11.06
N ASP A 169 -3.85 -13.98 -9.82
CA ASP A 169 -4.57 -12.77 -9.44
C ASP A 169 -4.08 -11.54 -10.22
N LEU A 170 -2.77 -11.46 -10.52
CA LEU A 170 -2.22 -10.38 -11.34
C LEU A 170 -2.69 -10.47 -12.80
N TRP A 171 -2.79 -11.67 -13.37
CA TRP A 171 -3.36 -11.85 -14.71
C TRP A 171 -4.85 -11.53 -14.76
N ASP A 172 -5.60 -11.94 -13.73
CA ASP A 172 -7.03 -11.62 -13.60
C ASP A 172 -7.27 -10.11 -13.53
N ILE A 173 -6.51 -9.37 -12.71
CA ILE A 173 -6.64 -7.91 -12.67
C ILE A 173 -6.17 -7.26 -13.98
N CYS A 174 -5.16 -7.81 -14.66
CA CYS A 174 -4.71 -7.33 -15.96
C CYS A 174 -5.87 -7.35 -16.98
N GLU A 175 -6.55 -8.49 -17.09
CA GLU A 175 -7.67 -8.66 -18.03
C GLU A 175 -8.87 -7.78 -17.65
N LYS A 176 -9.23 -7.72 -16.35
CA LYS A 176 -10.32 -6.87 -15.85
C LYS A 176 -10.06 -5.37 -16.06
N THR A 177 -8.80 -4.97 -16.23
CA THR A 177 -8.41 -3.56 -16.45
C THR A 177 -7.98 -3.27 -17.88
N ARG A 178 -8.31 -4.15 -18.84
CA ARG A 178 -8.02 -3.94 -20.27
C ARG A 178 -8.58 -2.61 -20.77
N GLY A 179 -7.77 -1.92 -21.58
CA GLY A 179 -8.10 -0.60 -22.13
C GLY A 179 -7.93 0.57 -21.15
N ARG A 180 -7.63 0.31 -19.87
CA ARG A 180 -7.32 1.36 -18.89
C ARG A 180 -5.90 1.89 -19.06
N ARG A 181 -5.69 3.14 -18.66
CA ARG A 181 -4.34 3.73 -18.60
C ARG A 181 -3.47 2.89 -17.67
N GLY A 182 -2.24 2.59 -18.12
CA GLY A 182 -1.31 1.73 -17.37
C GLY A 182 -1.36 0.26 -17.75
N HIS A 183 -2.44 -0.23 -18.40
CA HIS A 183 -2.59 -1.64 -18.78
C HIS A 183 -1.38 -2.19 -19.54
N LYS A 184 -0.95 -1.53 -20.63
CA LYS A 184 0.19 -2.01 -21.43
C LYS A 184 1.50 -2.07 -20.63
N VAL A 185 1.68 -1.18 -19.66
CA VAL A 185 2.86 -1.18 -18.78
C VAL A 185 2.76 -2.33 -17.77
N PHE A 186 1.59 -2.51 -17.18
CA PHE A 186 1.29 -3.59 -16.25
C PHE A 186 1.46 -4.97 -16.89
N GLU A 187 0.85 -5.20 -18.05
CA GLU A 187 0.95 -6.45 -18.80
C GLU A 187 2.40 -6.78 -19.19
N ARG A 188 3.17 -5.76 -19.59
CA ARG A 188 4.60 -5.93 -19.90
C ARG A 188 5.41 -6.30 -18.67
N ALA A 189 5.18 -5.64 -17.54
CA ALA A 189 5.86 -5.96 -16.30
C ALA A 189 5.51 -7.37 -15.79
N LEU A 190 4.24 -7.77 -15.91
CA LEU A 190 3.77 -9.08 -15.47
C LEU A 190 4.41 -10.24 -16.26
N LYS A 191 4.81 -10.02 -17.52
CA LYS A 191 5.54 -11.03 -18.31
C LYS A 191 7.00 -11.25 -17.85
N GLU A 192 7.51 -10.41 -16.95
CA GLU A 192 8.88 -10.48 -16.40
C GLU A 192 8.93 -11.07 -14.97
N VAL A 193 7.78 -11.50 -14.43
CA VAL A 193 7.60 -12.01 -13.06
C VAL A 193 7.14 -13.46 -13.11
#